data_AF-A0A7W1TQR6-F1
#
_entry.id   AF-A0A7W1TQR6-F1
#
_cell.length_a   1.000
_cell.length_b   1.000
_cell.length_c   1.000
_cell.angle_alpha   90.00
_cell.angle_beta   90.00
_cell.angle_gamma   90.00
#
_symmetry.space_group_name_H-M   'P 1'
#
loop_
_entity.id
_entity.type
_entity.pdbx_description
1 polymer ?
#
loop_
_entity_poly.entity_id
_entity_poly.type
_entity_poly.pdbx_seq_one_letter_code
_entity_poly.pdbx_strand_id
1 'polypeptide(L)'
;MQRPKRVRITERLPRFFTKLGVGTALLVLVLLAGALLVGFVRLAWTEHQINQAIARQESANAAQIALNQQLKGQADYAESDGAIEQAARDRLGMAKDGDTVLRPNLVPPSTAVAPTPTPPLTHTLDTPAITQVASLPPRSATATNALEWWHALFPPPDAQP
;
A
#
# COMPACT_ATOMS: atom_id res chain seq x y z
N MET A 1 -89.61 51.07 -23.23
CA MET A 1 -88.77 50.79 -22.05
C MET A 1 -88.67 49.28 -21.87
N GLN A 2 -87.60 48.64 -22.35
CA GLN A 2 -87.37 47.20 -22.20
C GLN A 2 -86.32 46.96 -21.11
N ARG A 3 -86.63 46.10 -20.12
CA ARG A 3 -85.71 45.76 -19.04
C ARG A 3 -84.68 44.74 -19.55
N PRO A 4 -83.37 44.91 -19.27
CA PRO A 4 -82.38 43.93 -19.67
C PRO A 4 -82.50 42.66 -18.82
N LYS A 5 -82.69 41.54 -19.51
CA LYS A 5 -82.73 40.18 -18.95
C LYS A 5 -81.32 39.82 -18.47
N ARG A 6 -81.09 39.81 -17.15
CA ARG A 6 -79.81 39.42 -16.55
C ARG A 6 -79.57 37.94 -16.77
N VAL A 7 -78.63 37.62 -17.66
CA VAL A 7 -78.11 36.26 -17.86
C VAL A 7 -77.22 35.93 -16.65
N ARG A 8 -77.69 35.05 -15.76
CA ARG A 8 -76.85 34.46 -14.72
C ARG A 8 -76.05 33.32 -15.34
N ILE A 9 -74.84 33.63 -15.78
CA ILE A 9 -73.85 32.61 -16.18
C ILE A 9 -73.40 31.94 -14.88
N THR A 10 -73.85 30.70 -14.69
CA THR A 10 -73.41 29.87 -13.56
C THR A 10 -72.23 29.04 -14.04
N GLU A 11 -71.01 29.56 -13.82
CA GLU A 11 -69.79 28.80 -14.03
C GLU A 11 -69.65 27.73 -12.95
N ARG A 12 -70.24 26.56 -13.20
CA ARG A 12 -69.93 25.36 -12.42
C ARG A 12 -68.58 24.83 -12.89
N LEU A 13 -67.50 25.21 -12.20
CA LEU A 13 -66.21 24.54 -12.37
C LEU A 13 -66.38 23.04 -12.09
N PRO A 14 -65.86 22.15 -12.97
CA PRO A 14 -66.01 20.71 -12.82
C PRO A 14 -65.13 20.22 -11.65
N ARG A 15 -65.78 19.93 -10.52
CA ARG A 15 -65.18 19.30 -9.32
C ARG A 15 -64.71 17.85 -9.52
N PHE A 16 -64.62 17.37 -10.77
CA PHE A 16 -64.27 15.99 -11.10
C PHE A 16 -62.76 15.76 -11.28
N PHE A 17 -61.97 16.81 -11.53
CA PHE A 17 -60.52 16.67 -11.71
C PHE A 17 -59.71 16.59 -10.41
N THR A 18 -60.28 16.96 -9.26
CA THR A 18 -59.56 16.95 -7.98
C THR A 18 -59.41 15.56 -7.37
N LYS A 19 -60.32 14.61 -7.65
CA LYS A 19 -60.23 13.26 -7.04
C LYS A 19 -59.24 12.33 -7.75
N LEU A 20 -59.08 12.46 -9.07
CA LEU A 20 -58.09 11.68 -9.83
C LEU A 20 -56.65 12.20 -9.59
N GLY A 21 -56.47 13.51 -9.43
CA GLY A 21 -55.15 14.11 -9.20
C GLY A 21 -54.57 13.86 -7.80
N VAL A 22 -55.41 13.71 -6.78
CA VAL A 22 -54.94 13.44 -5.41
C VAL A 22 -54.38 12.03 -5.27
N GLY A 23 -55.02 11.04 -5.90
CA GLY A 23 -54.53 9.65 -5.88
C GLY A 23 -53.17 9.50 -6.58
N THR A 24 -52.99 10.14 -7.74
CA THR A 24 -51.71 10.12 -8.45
C THR A 24 -50.63 10.91 -7.69
N ALA A 25 -50.95 12.07 -7.11
CA ALA A 25 -50.02 12.83 -6.30
C ALA A 25 -49.55 12.06 -5.06
N LEU A 26 -50.46 11.37 -4.36
CA LEU A 26 -50.10 10.52 -3.22
C LEU A 26 -49.22 9.34 -3.65
N LEU A 27 -49.53 8.70 -4.78
CA LEU A 27 -48.71 7.60 -5.30
C LEU A 27 -47.29 8.06 -5.63
N VAL A 28 -47.14 9.22 -6.30
CA VAL A 28 -45.83 9.81 -6.59
C VAL A 28 -45.09 10.16 -5.29
N LEU A 29 -45.77 10.73 -4.30
CA LEU A 29 -45.17 11.08 -3.01
C LEU A 29 -44.65 9.84 -2.28
N VAL A 30 -45.43 8.75 -2.27
CA VAL A 30 -45.03 7.47 -1.66
C VAL A 30 -43.83 6.87 -2.39
N LEU A 31 -43.83 6.89 -3.73
CA LEU A 31 -42.68 6.42 -4.51
C LEU A 31 -41.43 7.26 -4.24
N LEU A 32 -41.58 8.58 -4.15
CA LEU A 32 -40.48 9.49 -3.85
C LEU A 32 -39.92 9.24 -2.45
N ALA A 33 -40.80 9.11 -1.44
CA ALA A 33 -40.40 8.78 -0.08
C ALA A 33 -39.68 7.42 0.00
N GLY A 34 -40.18 6.40 -0.71
CA GLY A 34 -39.53 5.09 -0.81
C GLY A 34 -38.16 5.17 -1.47
N ALA A 35 -38.04 5.92 -2.58
CA ALA A 35 -36.77 6.12 -3.27
C ALA A 35 -35.73 6.84 -2.38
N LEU A 36 -36.16 7.86 -1.63
CA LEU A 36 -35.31 8.56 -0.67
C LEU A 36 -34.84 7.63 0.45
N LEU A 37 -35.73 6.78 0.97
CA LEU A 37 -35.37 5.83 2.03
C LEU A 37 -34.30 4.83 1.54
N VAL A 38 -34.48 4.26 0.35
CA VAL A 38 -33.50 3.35 -0.26
C VAL A 38 -32.17 4.07 -0.50
N GLY A 39 -32.20 5.30 -1.00
CA GLY A 39 -31.02 6.13 -1.20
C GLY A 39 -30.26 6.38 0.11
N PHE A 40 -30.98 6.70 1.18
CA PHE A 40 -30.40 6.94 2.51
C PHE A 40 -29.74 5.68 3.08
N VAL A 41 -30.40 4.52 2.99
CA VAL A 41 -29.82 3.25 3.45
C VAL A 41 -28.54 2.92 2.68
N ARG A 42 -28.55 3.10 1.35
CA ARG A 42 -27.36 2.88 0.52
C ARG A 42 -26.21 3.82 0.89
N LEU A 43 -26.53 5.09 1.14
CA LEU A 43 -25.53 6.08 1.57
C LEU A 43 -24.92 5.71 2.93
N ALA A 44 -25.77 5.40 3.91
CA ALA A 44 -25.31 5.00 5.25
C ALA A 44 -24.45 3.73 5.22
N TRP A 45 -24.82 2.75 4.38
CA TRP A 45 -24.02 1.55 4.18
C TRP A 45 -22.66 1.85 3.56
N THR A 46 -22.64 2.70 2.53
CA THR A 46 -21.42 3.10 1.83
C THR A 46 -20.48 3.85 2.77
N GLU A 47 -21.00 4.75 3.58
CA GLU A 47 -20.23 5.47 4.59
C GLU A 47 -19.61 4.53 5.62
N HIS A 48 -20.35 3.52 6.08
CA HIS A 48 -19.79 2.50 6.97
C HIS A 48 -18.64 1.72 6.32
N GLN A 49 -18.78 1.32 5.06
CA GLN A 49 -17.73 0.63 4.32
C GLN A 49 -16.47 1.51 4.14
N ILE A 50 -16.66 2.79 3.80
CA ILE A 50 -15.56 3.75 3.64
C ILE A 50 -14.82 3.92 4.98
N ASN A 51 -15.55 4.11 6.07
CA ASN A 51 -14.93 4.28 7.39
C ASN A 51 -14.13 3.05 7.82
N GLN A 52 -14.62 1.84 7.53
CA GLN A 52 -13.86 0.61 7.76
C GLN A 52 -12.63 0.49 6.86
N ALA A 53 -12.71 0.95 5.61
CA ALA A 53 -11.58 0.94 4.69
C ALA A 53 -10.50 1.94 5.14
N ILE A 54 -10.89 3.14 5.57
CA ILE A 54 -10.00 4.16 6.12
C ILE A 54 -9.28 3.62 7.36
N ALA A 55 -10.00 3.07 8.33
CA ALA A 55 -9.39 2.53 9.54
C ALA A 55 -8.36 1.42 9.25
N ARG A 56 -8.69 0.52 8.30
CA ARG A 56 -7.74 -0.50 7.82
C ARG A 56 -6.52 0.12 7.17
N GLN A 57 -6.71 1.10 6.28
CA GLN A 57 -5.61 1.76 5.59
C GLN A 57 -4.69 2.53 6.55
N GLU A 58 -5.26 3.22 7.53
CA GLU A 58 -4.50 3.93 8.57
C GLU A 58 -3.65 2.97 9.39
N SER A 59 -4.20 1.82 9.81
CA SER A 59 -3.45 0.80 10.53
C SER A 59 -2.30 0.21 9.69
N ALA A 60 -2.54 -0.03 8.40
CA ALA A 60 -1.52 -0.54 7.48
C ALA A 60 -0.41 0.49 7.27
N ASN A 61 -0.75 1.77 7.12
CA ASN A 61 0.22 2.85 6.95
C ASN A 61 1.06 3.04 8.23
N ALA A 62 0.42 3.03 9.41
CA ALA A 62 1.13 3.08 10.68
C ALA A 62 2.14 1.92 10.82
N ALA A 63 1.74 0.70 10.43
CA ALA A 63 2.64 -0.45 10.44
C ALA A 63 3.82 -0.27 9.46
N GLN A 64 3.58 0.25 8.25
CA GLN A 64 4.63 0.53 7.28
C GLN A 64 5.59 1.62 7.76
N ILE A 65 5.10 2.67 8.39
CA ILE A 65 5.94 3.73 8.97
C ILE A 65 6.84 3.14 10.07
N ALA A 66 6.28 2.30 10.96
CA ALA A 66 7.06 1.64 12.01
C ALA A 66 8.17 0.75 11.44
N LEU A 67 7.85 -0.05 10.41
CA LEU A 67 8.84 -0.87 9.71
C LEU A 67 9.93 -0.03 9.04
N ASN A 68 9.55 1.06 8.36
CA ASN A 68 10.52 1.96 7.74
C ASN A 68 11.44 2.62 8.78
N GLN A 69 10.91 3.03 9.94
CA GLN A 69 11.73 3.57 11.02
C GLN A 69 12.69 2.52 11.58
N GLN A 70 12.23 1.29 11.76
CA GLN A 70 13.07 0.19 12.21
C GLN A 70 14.21 -0.11 11.22
N LEU A 71 13.87 -0.23 9.93
CA LEU A 71 14.85 -0.50 8.87
C LEU A 71 15.85 0.64 8.74
N LYS A 72 15.39 1.88 8.85
CA LYS A 72 16.28 3.05 8.87
C LYS A 72 17.23 3.00 10.05
N GLY A 73 16.75 2.70 11.26
CA GLY A 73 17.61 2.55 12.44
C GLY A 73 18.66 1.43 12.29
N GLN A 74 18.30 0.33 11.62
CA GLN A 74 19.24 -0.75 11.32
C GLN A 74 20.30 -0.30 10.30
N ALA A 75 19.90 0.43 9.26
CA ALA A 75 20.82 0.98 8.28
C ALA A 75 21.78 1.98 8.93
N ASP A 76 21.26 2.94 9.71
CA ASP A 76 22.06 3.93 10.43
C ASP A 76 23.06 3.26 11.39
N TYR A 77 22.66 2.19 12.09
CA TYR A 77 23.58 1.42 12.93
C TYR A 77 24.63 0.68 12.10
N ALA A 78 24.24 0.03 11.00
CA ALA A 78 25.16 -0.70 10.13
C ALA A 78 26.22 0.22 9.50
N GLU A 79 25.88 1.48 9.24
CA GLU A 79 26.80 2.51 8.74
C GLU A 79 27.67 3.12 9.85
N SER A 80 27.36 2.89 11.12
CA SER A 80 28.10 3.47 12.24
C SER A 80 29.47 2.80 12.47
N ASP A 81 30.43 3.59 12.95
CA ASP A 81 31.78 3.13 13.30
C ASP A 81 31.76 1.95 14.30
N GLY A 82 30.78 1.92 15.20
CA GLY A 82 30.62 0.84 16.16
C GLY A 82 30.28 -0.51 15.52
N ALA A 83 29.41 -0.51 14.49
CA ALA A 83 29.11 -1.73 13.74
C ALA A 83 30.31 -2.18 12.89
N ILE A 84 31.07 -1.23 12.35
CA ILE A 84 32.32 -1.52 11.62
C ILE A 84 33.36 -2.15 12.58
N GLU A 85 33.55 -1.58 13.77
CA GLU A 85 34.45 -2.11 14.79
C GLU A 85 34.03 -3.53 15.22
N GLN A 86 32.74 -3.75 15.46
CA GLN A 86 32.23 -5.05 15.85
C GLN A 86 32.41 -6.08 14.72
N ALA A 87 32.14 -5.71 13.46
CA ALA A 87 32.41 -6.57 12.32
C ALA A 87 33.90 -6.89 12.15
N ALA A 88 34.79 -5.94 12.45
CA ALA A 88 36.25 -6.16 12.42
C ALA A 88 36.70 -7.15 13.51
N ARG A 89 36.15 -7.04 14.72
CA ARG A 89 36.39 -8.00 15.81
C ARG A 89 35.88 -9.40 15.47
N ASP A 90 34.63 -9.49 15.02
CA ASP A 90 33.95 -10.77 14.81
C ASP A 90 34.45 -11.52 13.56
N ARG A 91 34.69 -10.80 12.45
CA ARG A 91 35.07 -11.43 11.17
C ARG A 91 36.57 -11.49 10.94
N LEU A 92 37.30 -10.46 11.37
CA LEU A 92 38.74 -10.34 11.08
C LEU A 92 39.59 -10.68 12.31
N GLY A 93 38.98 -10.95 13.47
CA GLY A 93 39.70 -11.20 14.72
C GLY A 93 40.59 -10.02 15.13
N MET A 94 40.28 -8.82 14.65
CA MET A 94 41.06 -7.62 14.92
C MET A 94 40.72 -7.09 16.31
N ALA A 95 41.75 -6.75 17.09
CA ALA A 95 41.60 -6.11 18.40
C ALA A 95 41.75 -4.60 18.26
N LYS A 96 41.11 -3.83 19.15
CA LYS A 96 41.25 -2.37 19.17
C LYS A 96 42.64 -1.99 19.66
N ASP A 97 43.13 -0.83 19.23
CA ASP A 97 44.38 -0.27 19.77
C ASP A 97 44.28 -0.11 21.30
N GLY A 98 45.15 -0.82 22.02
CA GLY A 98 45.17 -0.88 23.48
C GLY A 98 44.54 -2.14 24.11
N ASP A 99 43.87 -2.99 23.33
CA ASP A 99 43.34 -4.27 23.82
C ASP A 99 44.47 -5.31 24.01
N THR A 100 44.44 -6.06 25.12
CA THR A 100 45.40 -7.15 25.38
C THR A 100 44.89 -8.46 24.76
N VAL A 101 45.52 -8.88 23.66
CA VAL A 101 45.18 -10.14 22.98
C VAL A 101 45.76 -11.33 23.74
N LEU A 102 44.91 -12.07 24.45
CA LEU A 102 45.29 -13.34 25.07
C LEU A 102 45.39 -14.42 23.99
N ARG A 103 46.63 -14.84 23.65
CA ARG A 103 46.84 -16.04 22.83
C ARG A 103 46.80 -17.26 23.73
N PRO A 104 45.83 -18.18 23.58
CA PRO A 104 45.85 -19.44 24.31
C PRO A 104 47.09 -20.22 23.89
N ASN A 105 48.08 -20.32 24.77
CA ASN A 105 49.16 -21.27 24.61
C ASN A 105 48.57 -22.65 24.92
N LEU A 106 48.11 -23.36 23.89
CA LEU A 106 47.93 -24.80 24.02
C LEU A 106 49.35 -25.36 24.19
N VAL A 107 49.72 -25.73 25.42
CA VAL A 107 50.93 -26.51 25.66
C VAL A 107 50.67 -27.87 25.01
N PRO A 108 51.33 -28.21 23.88
CA PRO A 108 51.19 -29.54 23.34
C PRO A 108 51.83 -30.53 24.33
N PRO A 109 51.23 -31.70 24.58
CA PRO A 109 51.96 -32.76 25.24
C PRO A 109 53.21 -33.04 24.41
N SER A 110 54.38 -32.91 25.04
CA SER A 110 55.70 -33.15 24.47
C SER A 110 55.69 -34.44 23.64
N THR A 111 55.66 -34.28 22.32
CA THR A 111 55.77 -35.39 21.37
C THR A 111 57.03 -35.13 20.55
N ALA A 112 57.86 -36.17 20.50
CA ALA A 112 59.20 -36.18 19.98
C ALA A 112 59.35 -35.61 18.55
N VAL A 113 60.54 -35.06 18.33
CA VAL A 113 61.08 -34.48 17.10
C VAL A 113 60.88 -35.38 15.87
N ALA A 114 60.38 -34.80 14.78
CA ALA A 114 60.60 -35.30 13.42
C ALA A 114 60.82 -34.11 12.46
N PRO A 115 61.76 -34.20 11.50
CA PRO A 115 62.25 -33.04 10.74
C PRO A 115 61.31 -32.56 9.62
N THR A 116 61.35 -31.24 9.42
CA THR A 116 60.82 -30.41 8.33
C THR A 116 61.15 -30.91 6.91
N PRO A 117 60.21 -30.72 5.96
CA PRO A 117 60.59 -30.15 4.67
C PRO A 117 59.84 -28.85 4.33
N THR A 118 60.60 -27.89 3.78
CA THR A 118 60.28 -26.52 3.30
C THR A 118 59.53 -26.59 1.93
N PRO A 119 58.82 -25.53 1.47
CA PRO A 119 57.55 -25.55 0.72
C PRO A 119 57.70 -25.36 -0.81
N PRO A 120 56.57 -25.35 -1.55
CA PRO A 120 56.41 -24.47 -2.71
C PRO A 120 55.37 -23.38 -2.45
N LEU A 121 55.80 -22.13 -2.64
CA LEU A 121 54.94 -20.96 -2.82
C LEU A 121 54.18 -21.09 -4.15
N THR A 122 52.86 -20.92 -4.13
CA THR A 122 52.10 -20.54 -5.33
C THR A 122 51.10 -19.48 -4.92
N HIS A 123 51.46 -18.23 -5.23
CA HIS A 123 50.51 -17.13 -5.29
C HIS A 123 49.61 -17.38 -6.50
N THR A 124 48.32 -17.59 -6.25
CA THR A 124 47.30 -17.39 -7.28
C THR A 124 46.34 -16.35 -6.74
N LEU A 125 46.50 -15.11 -7.22
CA LEU A 125 45.46 -14.09 -7.12
C LEU A 125 44.31 -14.57 -8.02
N ASP A 126 43.41 -15.38 -7.48
CA ASP A 126 42.09 -15.52 -8.07
C ASP A 126 41.29 -14.28 -7.69
N THR A 127 41.41 -13.29 -8.57
CA THR A 127 40.45 -12.21 -8.72
C THR A 127 39.18 -12.86 -9.28
N PRO A 128 38.07 -13.00 -8.54
CA PRO A 128 36.79 -13.21 -9.20
C PRO A 128 36.49 -11.93 -9.97
N ALA A 129 36.59 -12.06 -11.28
CA ALA A 129 36.14 -11.09 -12.26
C ALA A 129 34.78 -10.52 -11.82
N ILE A 130 34.72 -9.19 -11.76
CA ILE A 130 33.47 -8.45 -11.72
C ILE A 130 32.69 -8.92 -12.95
N THR A 131 31.75 -9.84 -12.73
CA THR A 131 30.79 -10.23 -13.75
C THR A 131 29.84 -9.06 -13.86
N GLN A 132 30.23 -8.10 -14.70
CA GLN A 132 29.38 -7.06 -15.21
C GLN A 132 28.34 -7.76 -16.10
N VAL A 133 27.25 -8.23 -15.50
CA VAL A 133 26.10 -8.73 -16.25
C VAL A 133 25.45 -7.52 -16.91
N ALA A 134 25.67 -7.49 -18.21
CA ALA A 134 25.07 -6.62 -19.18
C ALA A 134 23.58 -6.36 -18.94
N SER A 135 23.23 -5.10 -19.19
CA SER A 135 21.98 -4.64 -19.80
C SER A 135 20.68 -5.12 -19.16
N LEU A 136 20.08 -4.20 -18.37
CA LEU A 136 18.62 -4.14 -18.32
C LEU A 136 18.07 -4.16 -19.76
N PRO A 137 17.01 -4.93 -20.06
CA PRO A 137 16.33 -4.79 -21.34
C PRO A 137 15.87 -3.33 -21.47
N PRO A 138 15.91 -2.71 -22.67
CA PRO A 138 15.26 -1.44 -22.88
C PRO A 138 13.78 -1.64 -22.50
N ARG A 139 13.35 -1.08 -21.38
CA ARG A 139 11.93 -0.94 -21.10
C ARG A 139 11.37 -0.16 -22.28
N SER A 140 10.56 -0.84 -23.11
CA SER A 140 9.77 -0.25 -24.18
C SER A 140 8.84 0.80 -23.57
N ALA A 141 9.35 2.03 -23.41
CA ALA A 141 8.77 3.09 -22.59
C ALA A 141 7.58 3.82 -23.26
N THR A 142 6.88 3.19 -24.21
CA THR A 142 5.85 3.94 -24.98
C THR A 142 4.55 3.19 -25.24
N ALA A 143 4.46 1.88 -25.01
CA ALA A 143 3.24 1.12 -25.33
C ALA A 143 2.35 0.74 -24.13
N THR A 144 2.78 0.97 -22.88
CA THR A 144 2.09 0.39 -21.71
C THR A 144 1.37 1.42 -20.84
N ASN A 145 1.78 2.68 -20.83
CA ASN A 145 1.26 3.66 -19.87
C ASN A 145 -0.24 3.96 -20.08
N ALA A 146 -0.68 4.18 -21.33
CA ALA A 146 -2.08 4.45 -21.61
C ALA A 146 -3.01 3.27 -21.29
N LEU A 147 -2.52 2.03 -21.47
CA LEU A 147 -3.28 0.82 -21.19
C LEU A 147 -3.41 0.58 -19.68
N GLU A 148 -2.38 0.89 -18.91
CA GLU A 148 -2.41 0.89 -17.44
C GLU A 148 -3.39 1.94 -16.89
N TRP A 149 -3.37 3.17 -17.41
CA TRP A 149 -4.35 4.19 -17.02
C TRP A 149 -5.77 3.81 -17.41
N TRP A 150 -5.95 3.18 -18.57
CA TRP A 150 -7.26 2.71 -19.01
C TRP A 150 -7.83 1.65 -18.05
N HIS A 151 -7.02 0.68 -17.63
CA HIS A 151 -7.44 -0.32 -16.64
C HIS A 151 -7.66 0.26 -15.24
N ALA A 152 -6.95 1.33 -14.87
CA ALA A 152 -7.17 2.03 -13.61
C ALA A 152 -8.51 2.79 -13.58
N LEU A 153 -8.91 3.41 -14.69
CA LEU A 153 -10.22 4.09 -14.80
C LEU A 153 -11.39 3.12 -15.03
N PHE A 154 -11.14 2.01 -15.72
CA PHE A 154 -12.15 1.02 -16.08
C PHE A 154 -11.69 -0.38 -15.64
N PRO A 155 -11.81 -0.72 -14.34
CA PRO A 155 -11.48 -2.04 -13.87
C PRO A 155 -12.39 -3.09 -14.54
N PRO A 156 -11.83 -4.25 -14.95
CA PRO A 156 -12.63 -5.30 -15.57
C PRO A 156 -13.68 -5.83 -14.58
N PRO A 157 -14.83 -6.34 -15.08
CA PRO A 157 -15.94 -6.79 -14.24
C PRO A 157 -15.57 -7.90 -13.26
N ASP A 158 -14.48 -8.63 -13.53
CA ASP A 158 -13.96 -9.70 -12.69
C ASP A 158 -13.07 -9.20 -11.54
N ALA A 159 -12.80 -7.89 -11.47
CA ALA A 159 -11.93 -7.25 -10.48
C ALA A 159 -12.67 -6.62 -9.29
N GLN A 160 -13.95 -6.94 -9.07
CA GLN A 160 -14.63 -6.58 -7.82
C GLN A 160 -14.48 -7.71 -6.78
N PRO A 161 -14.24 -7.38 -5.50
CA PRO A 161 -14.12 -8.37 -4.42
C PRO A 161 -15.43 -9.09 -4.11
#